data_AF-A0A413FUM5-F1
#
_entry.id   AF-A0A413FUM5-F1
#
_cell.length_a   1.000
_cell.length_b   1.000
_cell.length_c   1.000
_cell.angle_alpha   90.00
_cell.angle_beta   90.00
_cell.angle_gamma   90.00
#
_symmetry.space_group_name_H-M   'P 1'
#
loop_
_entity.id
_entity.type
_entity.pdbx_description
1 polymer ?
#
loop_
_entity_poly.entity_id
_entity_poly.type
_entity_poly.pdbx_seq_one_letter_code
_entity_poly.pdbx_strand_id
1 'polypeptide(L)' 'MTLEVNITDYLRSNNIQQKKLAQKIGMREDTLCLTLSGKRKMLAEEYVKICDALCVPYEKFSEES' A
#
# COMPACT_ATOMS: atom_id res chain seq x y z
N MET A 1 12.41 2.30 8.52
CA MET A 1 10.94 2.37 8.37
C MET A 1 10.46 1.08 7.71
N THR A 2 9.21 0.65 7.91
CA THR A 2 8.69 -0.57 7.24
C THR A 2 7.97 -0.20 5.95
N LEU A 3 7.83 -1.18 5.05
CA LEU A 3 7.17 -1.02 3.75
C LEU A 3 5.71 -0.52 3.89
N GLU A 4 5.00 -0.99 4.91
CA GLU A 4 3.63 -0.59 5.24
C GLU A 4 3.52 0.90 5.61
N VAL A 5 4.50 1.40 6.38
CA VAL A 5 4.58 2.81 6.79
C VAL A 5 4.87 3.69 5.57
N ASN A 6 5.83 3.29 4.73
CA ASN A 6 6.18 4.04 3.52
C ASN A 6 4.99 4.20 2.56
N ILE A 7 4.20 3.14 2.37
CA ILE A 7 2.98 3.21 1.56
C ILE A 7 1.96 4.15 2.20
N THR A 8 1.72 4.02 3.51
CA THR A 8 0.75 4.86 4.23
C THR A 8 1.09 6.34 4.13
N ASP A 9 2.36 6.68 4.31
CA ASP A 9 2.83 8.07 4.22
C ASP A 9 2.71 8.60 2.79
N TYR A 10 3.05 7.78 1.78
CA TYR A 10 2.84 8.15 0.39
C TYR A 10 1.38 8.46 0.07
N LEU A 11 0.43 7.66 0.57
CA LEU A 11 -1.00 7.91 0.37
C LEU A 11 -1.41 9.26 0.99
N ARG A 12 -0.93 9.56 2.20
CA ARG A 12 -1.22 10.83 2.89
C ARG A 12 -0.62 12.02 2.15
N SER A 13 0.66 11.95 1.77
CA SER A 13 1.36 13.04 1.06
C SER A 13 0.77 13.33 -0.33
N ASN A 14 0.19 12.33 -0.99
CA ASN A 14 -0.43 12.48 -2.32
C ASN A 14 -1.95 12.65 -2.28
N ASN A 15 -2.56 12.83 -1.09
CA ASN A 15 -4.01 12.92 -0.91
C ASN A 15 -4.80 11.72 -1.51
N ILE A 16 -4.19 10.54 -1.51
CA ILE A 16 -4.81 9.31 -2.01
C ILE A 16 -5.56 8.65 -0.86
N GLN A 17 -6.88 8.52 -1.02
CA GLN A 17 -7.71 7.85 -0.04
C GLN A 17 -7.50 6.34 -0.08
N GLN A 18 -7.20 5.73 1.08
CA GLN A 18 -7.02 4.29 1.21
C GLN A 18 -8.24 3.49 0.70
N LYS A 19 -9.45 3.99 0.93
CA LYS A 19 -10.70 3.45 0.35
C LYS A 19 -10.66 3.34 -1.18
N LYS A 20 -10.22 4.40 -1.86
CA LYS A 20 -10.13 4.42 -3.33
C LYS A 20 -9.08 3.44 -3.83
N LEU A 21 -7.94 3.35 -3.13
CA LEU A 21 -6.91 2.36 -3.44
C LEU A 21 -7.44 0.94 -3.28
N ALA A 22 -8.11 0.64 -2.17
CA ALA A 22 -8.69 -0.69 -1.90
C ALA A 22 -9.67 -1.11 -3.01
N GLN A 23 -10.55 -0.19 -3.43
CA GLN A 23 -11.46 -0.44 -4.55
C GLN A 23 -10.71 -0.69 -5.86
N LYS A 24 -9.66 0.08 -6.16
CA LYS A 24 -8.87 -0.04 -7.40
C LYS A 24 -8.14 -1.38 -7.49
N ILE A 25 -7.67 -1.93 -6.36
CA ILE A 25 -6.94 -3.20 -6.31
C ILE A 25 -7.84 -4.42 -6.00
N GLY A 26 -9.15 -4.21 -5.87
CA GLY A 26 -10.12 -5.27 -5.56
C GLY A 26 -10.04 -5.82 -4.14
N MET A 27 -9.58 -5.03 -3.17
CA MET A 27 -9.53 -5.39 -1.75
C MET A 27 -10.63 -4.69 -0.95
N ARG A 28 -11.01 -5.30 0.17
CA ARG A 28 -11.80 -4.61 1.20
C ARG A 28 -10.92 -3.59 1.93
N GLU A 29 -11.48 -2.43 2.24
CA GLU A 29 -10.76 -1.32 2.89
C GLU A 29 -10.20 -1.72 4.27
N ASP A 30 -10.95 -2.50 5.05
CA ASP A 30 -10.50 -3.02 6.35
C ASP A 30 -9.28 -3.95 6.21
N THR A 31 -9.24 -4.75 5.16
CA THR A 31 -8.14 -5.67 4.87
C THR A 31 -6.89 -4.88 4.49
N LEU A 32 -7.02 -3.87 3.63
CA LEU A 32 -5.92 -2.97 3.31
C LEU A 32 -5.46 -2.20 4.54
N CYS A 33 -6.36 -1.77 5.43
CA CYS A 33 -6.04 -1.10 6.70
C CYS A 33 -5.23 -2.00 7.65
N LEU A 34 -5.65 -3.26 7.85
CA LEU A 34 -4.90 -4.22 8.64
C LEU A 34 -3.52 -4.52 8.06
N THR A 35 -3.42 -4.53 6.72
CA THR A 35 -2.16 -4.75 6.01
C THR A 35 -1.21 -3.57 6.20
N LEU A 36 -1.66 -2.33 5.94
CA LEU A 36 -0.83 -1.13 6.09
C LEU A 36 -0.54 -0.75 7.56
N SER A 37 -1.24 -1.35 8.52
CA SER A 37 -0.92 -1.21 9.95
C SER A 37 -0.03 -2.33 10.49
N GLY A 38 0.43 -3.27 9.65
CA GLY A 38 1.28 -4.40 10.04
C GLY A 38 0.56 -5.48 10.88
N LYS A 39 -0.75 -5.35 11.11
CA LYS A 39 -1.57 -6.35 11.81
C LYS A 39 -1.85 -7.59 10.96
N ARG A 40 -1.64 -7.47 9.65
CA ARG A 40 -1.74 -8.53 8.65
C ARG A 40 -0.52 -8.49 7.75
N LYS A 41 0.06 -9.64 7.44
CA LYS A 41 1.16 -9.76 6.49
C LYS A 41 0.70 -9.35 5.09
N MET A 42 1.45 -8.45 4.46
CA MET A 42 1.25 -8.10 3.06
C MET A 42 1.76 -9.23 2.16
N LEU A 43 0.93 -9.68 1.22
CA LEU A 43 1.35 -10.63 0.20
C LEU A 43 2.04 -9.91 -0.97
N ALA A 44 2.96 -10.58 -1.65
CA ALA A 44 3.67 -10.01 -2.80
C ALA A 44 2.70 -9.56 -3.90
N GLU A 45 1.65 -10.33 -4.19
CA GLU A 45 0.62 -9.98 -5.17
C GLU A 45 -0.15 -8.70 -4.79
N GLU A 46 -0.39 -8.48 -3.49
CA GLU A 46 -1.07 -7.28 -3.00
C GLU A 46 -0.15 -6.07 -3.14
N TYR A 47 1.14 -6.23 -2.85
CA TYR A 47 2.13 -5.20 -3.06
C TYR A 47 2.23 -4.77 -4.53
N VAL A 48 2.30 -5.74 -5.45
CA VAL A 48 2.32 -5.49 -6.89
C VAL A 48 1.08 -4.71 -7.32
N LYS A 49 -0.12 -5.15 -6.91
CA LYS A 49 -1.37 -4.44 -7.21
C LYS A 49 -1.40 -3.02 -6.66
N ILE A 50 -0.86 -2.80 -5.46
CA ILE A 50 -0.74 -1.45 -4.87
C ILE A 50 0.17 -0.59 -5.74
N CYS A 51 1.36 -1.07 -6.10
CA CYS A 51 2.31 -0.32 -6.92
C CYS A 51 1.74 0.01 -8.31
N ASP A 52 1.12 -0.97 -8.96
CA ASP A 52 0.44 -0.80 -10.25
C ASP A 52 -0.69 0.23 -10.15
N ALA A 53 -1.49 0.18 -9.07
CA ALA A 53 -2.57 1.12 -8.85
C ALA A 53 -2.09 2.54 -8.52
N LEU A 54 -0.89 2.68 -7.93
CA LEU A 54 -0.23 3.95 -7.65
C LEU A 54 0.65 4.43 -8.81
N CYS A 55 0.82 3.62 -9.85
CA CYS A 55 1.72 3.87 -10.98
C CYS A 55 3.16 4.18 -10.55
N VAL A 56 3.69 3.41 -9.58
CA VAL A 56 5.07 3.55 -9.08
C VAL A 56 5.88 2.28 -9.29
N PRO A 57 7.23 2.36 -9.41
CA PRO A 57 8.09 1.18 -9.45
C PRO A 57 7.98 0.30 -8.20
N TYR A 58 8.23 -1.00 -8.33
CA TYR A 58 8.17 -1.96 -7.21
C TYR A 58 9.27 -1.73 -6.17
N GLU A 59 10.33 -1.02 -6.53
CA GLU A 59 11.43 -0.67 -5.64
C GLU A 59 11.08 0.53 -4.75
N LYS A 60 10.00 1.27 -5.08
CA LYS A 60 9.68 2.57 -4.48
C LYS A 60 9.53 2.54 -2.97
N PHE A 61 9.02 1.44 -2.41
CA PHE A 61 8.77 1.29 -0.98
C PHE A 61 9.67 0.26 -0.31
N SER A 62 10.49 -0.45 -1.09
CA SER A 62 11.41 -1.50 -0.61
C SER A 62 12.83 -1.01 -0.36
N GLU A 63 13.13 0.26 -0.61
CA GLU A 63 14.43 0.83 -0.25
C GLU A 63 14.60 0.84 1.28
N GLU A 64 15.44 -0.07 1.78
CA GLU A 64 16.05 0.04 3.10
C GLU A 64 16.95 1.29 3.10
N SER A 65 16.61 2.28 3.93
CA SER A 65 17.55 3.32 4.36
C SER A 65 18.28 2.86 5.60
#